data_AF-A0A7V3RLU3-F1
#
_entry.id   AF-A0A7V3RLU3-F1
#
_cell.length_a   1.000
_cell.length_b   1.000
_cell.length_c   1.000
_cell.angle_alpha   90.00
_cell.angle_beta   90.00
_cell.angle_gamma   90.00
#
_symmetry.space_group_name_H-M   'P 1'
#
loop_
_entity.id
_entity.type
_entity.pdbx_description
1 polymer ?
#
loop_
_entity_poly.entity_id
_entity_poly.type
_entity_poly.pdbx_seq_one_letter_code
_entity_poly.pdbx_strand_id
1 'polypeptide(L)'
;PEEDEISGIADLLIRLEERIKEVNITASVAVFIPKAHTPFQWNEQMNPERAEKNFQRLVSMVKKKRRINIRYHNPYISWLEGIFSRGDRGLARVIELSFLKGCRFDGWTEKFNVNLWKDSFKESGIDPDFYLSGKEVQTIFPWEIVDIGVKRDFLIREKDKSEEGEITPDCRENCYNACGSCDFNEIKPVIQAQSEAGIDVGFLSNVKIDSEPDAFCRWRYCKIDDKKYISPVDLEEIFVKALIRANLPVVFTRGFNPHIKIEMGWALPVGFSSIYEVAEVNISKKIEGRYFMEEVNCQLPDGIKVLDAKVLSLSAKKLGKVGREQIITFSFDNSLSEDVILKNLKQVANFKKVTFKGEKVIDLGSFILEWKIEENRIKISYVQKEGGARIQDIIQAFTGYNVRKAVLLNPLVEEREVIVNKKRISLFDL
;
A
#
# COMPACT_ATOMS: atom_id res chain seq x y z
N PRO A 1 20.98 -18.38 30.15
CA PRO A 1 20.05 -18.59 29.01
C PRO A 1 20.18 -17.52 27.92
N GLU A 2 19.90 -16.24 28.19
CA GLU A 2 19.91 -15.20 27.13
C GLU A 2 21.30 -14.81 26.59
N GLU A 3 22.35 -14.85 27.43
CA GLU A 3 23.73 -14.64 26.95
C GLU A 3 24.15 -15.71 25.95
N ASP A 4 23.55 -16.90 26.06
CA ASP A 4 23.76 -18.03 25.17
C ASP A 4 23.01 -17.82 23.85
N GLU A 5 21.78 -17.27 23.87
CA GLU A 5 21.01 -16.99 22.64
C GLU A 5 21.68 -15.96 21.73
N ILE A 6 22.07 -14.79 22.26
CA ILE A 6 22.71 -13.75 21.45
C ILE A 6 24.02 -14.25 20.85
N SER A 7 24.79 -15.00 21.64
CA SER A 7 26.03 -15.61 21.18
C SER A 7 25.78 -16.69 20.13
N GLY A 8 24.77 -17.54 20.34
CA GLY A 8 24.35 -18.56 19.39
C GLY A 8 23.88 -17.99 18.04
N ILE A 9 23.14 -16.88 18.04
CA ILE A 9 22.76 -16.16 16.81
C ILE A 9 24.03 -15.65 16.11
N ALA A 10 24.93 -14.97 16.83
CA ALA A 10 26.16 -14.45 16.25
C ALA A 10 27.02 -15.57 15.64
N ASP A 11 27.19 -16.66 16.37
CA ASP A 11 27.99 -17.82 15.95
C ASP A 11 27.38 -18.52 14.72
N LEU A 12 26.05 -18.61 14.65
CA LEU A 12 25.38 -19.11 13.45
C LEU A 12 25.67 -18.22 12.23
N LEU A 13 25.52 -16.89 12.38
CA LEU A 13 25.76 -15.95 11.28
C LEU A 13 27.22 -15.97 10.82
N ILE A 14 28.16 -16.05 11.75
CA ILE A 14 29.59 -16.16 11.47
C ILE A 14 29.89 -17.45 10.69
N ARG A 15 29.36 -18.60 11.15
CA ARG A 15 29.54 -19.88 10.45
C ARG A 15 28.95 -19.88 9.05
N LEU A 16 27.79 -19.24 8.85
CA LEU A 16 27.17 -19.12 7.53
C LEU A 16 28.01 -18.25 6.59
N GLU A 17 28.54 -17.12 7.07
CA GLU A 17 29.41 -16.23 6.29
C GLU A 17 30.73 -16.88 5.88
N GLU A 18 31.28 -17.75 6.74
CA GLU A 18 32.52 -18.49 6.46
C GLU A 18 32.29 -19.62 5.45
N ARG A 19 31.11 -20.24 5.46
CA ARG A 19 30.74 -21.33 4.57
C ARG A 19 30.28 -20.87 3.18
N ILE A 20 29.67 -19.68 3.09
CA ILE A 20 29.13 -19.14 1.83
C ILE A 20 29.71 -17.74 1.59
N LYS A 21 30.78 -17.67 0.78
CA LYS A 21 31.58 -16.44 0.63
C LYS A 21 31.01 -15.46 -0.39
N GLU A 22 30.10 -15.92 -1.24
CA GLU A 22 29.55 -15.21 -2.39
C GLU A 22 28.26 -14.44 -2.09
N VAL A 23 27.70 -14.59 -0.88
CA VAL A 23 26.38 -14.00 -0.52
C VAL A 23 26.49 -13.02 0.64
N ASN A 24 25.65 -11.99 0.58
CA ASN A 24 25.40 -11.11 1.72
C ASN A 24 24.26 -11.69 2.57
N ILE A 25 24.47 -11.79 3.87
CA ILE A 25 23.51 -12.33 4.83
C ILE A 25 22.84 -11.14 5.52
N THR A 26 21.52 -11.02 5.38
CA THR A 26 20.73 -10.08 6.18
C THR A 26 19.92 -10.84 7.22
N ALA A 27 20.20 -10.61 8.50
CA ALA A 27 19.48 -11.22 9.61
C ALA A 27 18.52 -10.19 10.23
N SER A 28 17.23 -10.50 10.22
CA SER A 28 16.20 -9.70 10.89
C SER A 28 15.95 -10.27 12.28
N VAL A 29 16.24 -9.50 13.32
CA VAL A 29 16.10 -9.92 14.73
C VAL A 29 15.06 -9.03 15.40
N ALA A 30 14.12 -9.63 16.11
CA ALA A 30 13.01 -8.94 16.76
C ALA A 30 12.91 -9.32 18.23
N VAL A 31 12.30 -8.44 19.03
CA VAL A 31 11.92 -8.76 20.41
C VAL A 31 10.72 -9.70 20.39
N PHE A 32 10.73 -10.71 21.24
CA PHE A 32 9.57 -11.57 21.42
C PHE A 32 8.37 -10.78 21.95
N ILE A 33 7.19 -10.95 21.35
CA ILE A 33 5.96 -10.26 21.73
C ILE A 33 4.89 -11.30 22.08
N PRO A 34 4.47 -11.42 23.34
CA PRO A 34 3.43 -12.33 23.78
C PRO A 34 2.07 -11.84 23.26
N LYS A 35 1.52 -12.59 22.31
CA LYS A 35 0.22 -12.26 21.69
C LYS A 35 -0.91 -12.99 22.40
N ALA A 36 -2.05 -12.33 22.52
CA ALA A 36 -3.30 -12.94 23.00
C ALA A 36 -3.63 -14.23 22.23
N HIS A 37 -4.23 -15.19 22.94
CA HIS A 37 -4.63 -16.49 22.40
C HIS A 37 -3.50 -17.35 21.82
N THR A 38 -2.27 -17.14 22.30
CA THR A 38 -1.12 -17.99 21.93
C THR A 38 -0.60 -18.77 23.14
N PRO A 39 0.11 -19.90 22.91
CA PRO A 39 0.79 -20.61 24.00
C PRO A 39 1.77 -19.74 24.79
N PHE A 40 2.22 -18.63 24.20
CA PHE A 40 3.19 -17.74 24.82
C PHE A 40 2.58 -16.49 25.47
N GLN A 41 1.25 -16.40 25.58
CA GLN A 41 0.57 -15.22 26.16
C GLN A 41 0.95 -14.97 27.64
N TRP A 42 1.42 -16.01 28.34
CA TRP A 42 1.88 -15.97 29.72
C TRP A 42 3.35 -15.58 29.88
N ASN A 43 4.15 -15.60 28.81
CA ASN A 43 5.59 -15.35 28.89
C ASN A 43 5.89 -13.87 29.13
N GLU A 44 6.96 -13.61 29.85
CA GLU A 44 7.49 -12.26 30.01
C GLU A 44 8.00 -11.72 28.66
N GLN A 45 7.80 -10.42 28.44
CA GLN A 45 8.47 -9.70 27.37
C GLN A 45 9.64 -8.91 27.92
N MET A 46 10.79 -9.01 27.25
CA MET A 46 11.97 -8.23 27.56
C MET A 46 11.70 -6.72 27.47
N ASN A 47 12.13 -5.96 28.49
CA ASN A 47 12.03 -4.50 28.49
C ASN A 47 12.91 -3.86 27.38
N PRO A 48 12.51 -2.67 26.86
CA PRO A 48 13.16 -2.09 25.70
C PRO A 48 14.62 -1.70 25.92
N GLU A 49 15.00 -1.27 27.13
CA GLU A 49 16.38 -0.93 27.46
C GLU A 49 17.31 -2.16 27.41
N ARG A 50 16.84 -3.32 27.89
CA ARG A 50 17.56 -4.60 27.82
C ARG A 50 17.63 -5.13 26.39
N ALA A 51 16.54 -5.01 25.63
CA ALA A 51 16.52 -5.38 24.21
C ALA A 51 17.53 -4.58 23.39
N GLU A 52 17.60 -3.25 23.59
CA GLU A 52 18.58 -2.38 22.94
C GLU A 52 20.02 -2.83 23.25
N LYS A 53 20.31 -3.13 24.52
CA LYS A 53 21.63 -3.66 24.93
C LYS A 53 21.96 -4.98 24.22
N ASN A 54 21.00 -5.88 24.08
CA ASN A 54 21.17 -7.16 23.40
C ASN A 54 21.41 -6.98 21.90
N PHE A 55 20.68 -6.09 21.23
CA PHE A 55 20.93 -5.76 19.82
C PHE A 55 22.32 -5.15 19.60
N GLN A 56 22.73 -4.20 20.45
CA GLN A 56 24.07 -3.62 20.39
C GLN A 56 25.15 -4.68 20.59
N ARG A 57 24.96 -5.61 21.52
CA ARG A 57 25.86 -6.75 21.73
C ARG A 57 25.93 -7.62 20.47
N LEU A 58 24.82 -8.04 19.90
CA LEU A 58 24.78 -8.84 18.67
C LEU A 58 25.56 -8.14 17.53
N VAL A 59 25.27 -6.86 17.30
CA VAL A 59 25.95 -6.05 16.28
C VAL A 59 27.46 -6.01 16.54
N SER A 60 27.88 -5.85 17.79
CA SER A 60 29.29 -5.81 18.17
C SER A 60 30.04 -7.12 17.87
N MET A 61 29.39 -8.26 18.08
CA MET A 61 29.97 -9.60 17.86
C MET A 61 30.21 -9.87 16.37
N VAL A 62 29.32 -9.41 15.49
CA VAL A 62 29.44 -9.62 14.03
C VAL A 62 30.09 -8.45 13.29
N LYS A 63 30.45 -7.36 13.98
CA LYS A 63 30.94 -6.09 13.38
C LYS A 63 32.12 -6.26 12.41
N LYS A 64 32.99 -7.26 12.63
CA LYS A 64 34.15 -7.52 11.77
C LYS A 64 33.78 -8.22 10.44
N LYS A 65 32.59 -8.79 10.34
CA LYS A 65 32.12 -9.56 9.18
C LYS A 65 31.35 -8.66 8.21
N ARG A 66 32.01 -8.25 7.12
CA ARG A 66 31.46 -7.27 6.16
C ARG A 66 30.22 -7.73 5.39
N ARG A 67 30.00 -9.04 5.29
CA ARG A 67 28.85 -9.63 4.56
C ARG A 67 27.62 -9.86 5.45
N ILE A 68 27.70 -9.57 6.75
CA ILE A 68 26.58 -9.73 7.69
C ILE A 68 25.95 -8.36 7.94
N ASN A 69 24.65 -8.26 7.67
CA ASN A 69 23.83 -7.10 7.97
C ASN A 69 22.76 -7.47 8.99
N ILE A 70 22.74 -6.79 10.13
CA ILE A 70 21.71 -6.99 11.14
C ILE A 70 20.64 -5.92 10.99
N ARG A 71 19.38 -6.34 10.90
CA ARG A 71 18.22 -5.45 10.96
C ARG A 71 17.42 -5.79 12.21
N TYR A 72 17.08 -4.80 13.00
CA TYR A 72 16.20 -4.98 14.15
C TYR A 72 15.21 -3.82 14.25
N HIS A 73 14.05 -4.11 14.82
CA HIS A 73 13.00 -3.11 15.05
C HIS A 73 13.34 -2.28 16.29
N ASN A 74 12.82 -1.05 16.34
CA ASN A 74 12.98 -0.19 17.51
C ASN A 74 12.36 -0.88 18.75
N PRO A 75 13.14 -1.15 19.81
CA PRO A 75 12.66 -1.86 21.00
C PRO A 75 11.44 -1.22 21.65
N TYR A 76 11.32 0.11 21.59
CA TYR A 76 10.19 0.84 22.18
C TYR A 76 8.90 0.73 21.36
N ILE A 77 8.98 0.43 20.07
CA ILE A 77 7.79 0.07 19.29
C ILE A 77 7.32 -1.32 19.73
N SER A 78 8.23 -2.28 19.86
CA SER A 78 7.91 -3.62 20.37
C SER A 78 7.38 -3.58 21.81
N TRP A 79 7.85 -2.65 22.65
CA TRP A 79 7.33 -2.38 23.98
C TRP A 79 5.84 -2.00 23.95
N LEU A 80 5.45 -1.04 23.08
CA LEU A 80 4.05 -0.68 22.90
C LEU A 80 3.23 -1.84 22.31
N GLU A 81 3.77 -2.55 21.33
CA GLU A 81 3.10 -3.72 20.75
C GLU A 81 2.81 -4.78 21.81
N GLY A 82 3.75 -5.05 22.72
CA GLY A 82 3.56 -5.94 23.86
C GLY A 82 2.43 -5.51 24.77
N ILE A 83 2.44 -4.24 25.17
CA ILE A 83 1.43 -3.66 26.06
C ILE A 83 0.04 -3.77 25.43
N PHE A 84 -0.12 -3.36 24.17
CA PHE A 84 -1.42 -3.39 23.50
C PHE A 84 -1.85 -4.81 23.08
N SER A 85 -0.91 -5.73 22.85
CA SER A 85 -1.24 -7.14 22.57
C SER A 85 -1.84 -7.84 23.79
N ARG A 86 -1.56 -7.34 25.00
CA ARG A 86 -2.12 -7.84 26.26
C ARG A 86 -3.00 -6.81 26.97
N GLY A 87 -3.49 -5.84 26.22
CA GLY A 87 -4.23 -4.71 26.75
C GLY A 87 -5.61 -5.06 27.29
N ASP A 88 -6.04 -4.33 28.30
CA ASP A 88 -7.43 -4.28 28.76
C ASP A 88 -8.04 -2.89 28.47
N ARG A 89 -9.26 -2.68 28.98
CA ARG A 89 -9.99 -1.40 28.81
C ARG A 89 -9.28 -0.20 29.44
N GLY A 90 -8.40 -0.42 30.43
CA GLY A 90 -7.61 0.64 31.07
C GLY A 90 -6.70 1.37 30.09
N LEU A 91 -6.16 0.65 29.09
CA LEU A 91 -5.29 1.26 28.08
C LEU A 91 -5.99 2.27 27.16
N ALA A 92 -7.33 2.29 27.11
CA ALA A 92 -8.07 3.29 26.35
C ALA A 92 -7.68 4.72 26.75
N ARG A 93 -7.47 4.96 28.05
CA ARG A 93 -7.04 6.27 28.56
C ARG A 93 -5.63 6.64 28.10
N VAL A 94 -4.72 5.67 28.04
CA VAL A 94 -3.35 5.89 27.55
C VAL A 94 -3.36 6.28 26.07
N ILE A 95 -4.16 5.58 25.25
CA ILE A 95 -4.29 5.86 23.82
C ILE A 95 -4.86 7.27 23.61
N GLU A 96 -5.92 7.64 24.34
CA GLU A 96 -6.53 8.96 24.27
C GLU A 96 -5.52 10.07 24.64
N LEU A 97 -4.82 9.93 25.77
CA LEU A 97 -3.82 10.89 26.22
C LEU A 97 -2.68 11.04 25.20
N SER A 98 -2.18 9.92 24.68
CA SER A 98 -1.11 9.92 23.66
C SER A 98 -1.58 10.62 22.39
N PHE A 99 -2.83 10.37 21.97
CA PHE A 99 -3.44 11.06 20.85
C PHE A 99 -3.56 12.57 21.10
N LEU A 100 -4.00 13.01 22.27
CA LEU A 100 -4.11 14.43 22.60
C LEU A 100 -2.75 15.12 22.68
N LYS A 101 -1.69 14.41 23.10
CA LYS A 101 -0.30 14.90 23.12
C LYS A 101 0.37 14.92 21.74
N GLY A 102 -0.27 14.35 20.72
CA GLY A 102 0.16 14.46 19.32
C GLY A 102 0.74 13.18 18.70
N CYS A 103 0.70 12.03 19.37
CA CYS A 103 1.13 10.75 18.79
C CYS A 103 0.30 10.42 17.54
N ARG A 104 0.93 10.41 16.36
CA ARG A 104 0.31 10.08 15.07
C ARG A 104 1.33 9.37 14.21
N PHE A 105 0.89 8.35 13.49
CA PHE A 105 1.74 7.59 12.58
C PHE A 105 2.96 6.95 13.29
N ASP A 106 2.80 6.50 14.54
CA ASP A 106 3.86 5.90 15.36
C ASP A 106 4.49 4.63 14.76
N GLY A 107 3.87 4.02 13.74
CA GLY A 107 4.49 2.94 12.96
C GLY A 107 5.62 3.40 12.04
N TRP A 108 5.81 4.71 11.86
CA TRP A 108 6.91 5.29 11.08
C TRP A 108 7.97 5.83 12.05
N THR A 109 9.19 5.31 11.95
CA THR A 109 10.27 5.57 12.91
C THR A 109 10.54 7.07 13.13
N GLU A 110 10.41 7.90 12.08
CA GLU A 110 10.63 9.34 12.14
C GLU A 110 9.49 10.14 12.80
N LYS A 111 8.34 9.50 13.03
CA LYS A 111 7.17 10.09 13.72
C LYS A 111 7.02 9.57 15.15
N PHE A 112 7.59 8.41 15.43
CA PHE A 112 7.51 7.78 16.74
C PHE A 112 8.20 8.62 17.82
N ASN A 113 7.46 8.96 18.88
CA ASN A 113 7.99 9.69 20.03
C ASN A 113 7.65 8.97 21.34
N VAL A 114 8.60 8.16 21.82
CA VAL A 114 8.46 7.37 23.06
C VAL A 114 8.16 8.22 24.30
N ASN A 115 8.65 9.46 24.37
CA ASN A 115 8.46 10.30 25.55
C ASN A 115 6.99 10.67 25.75
N LEU A 116 6.25 10.92 24.67
CA LEU A 116 4.81 11.19 24.74
C LEU A 116 4.02 9.99 25.27
N TRP A 117 4.44 8.78 24.92
CA TRP A 117 3.85 7.54 25.44
C TRP A 117 4.20 7.35 26.92
N LYS A 118 5.47 7.49 27.31
CA LYS A 118 5.90 7.42 28.72
C LYS A 118 5.16 8.43 29.60
N ASP A 119 4.98 9.66 29.12
CA ASP A 119 4.20 10.70 29.81
C ASP A 119 2.72 10.33 29.93
N SER A 120 2.14 9.72 28.90
CA SER A 120 0.73 9.29 28.91
C SER A 120 0.48 8.14 29.88
N PHE A 121 1.39 7.17 29.96
CA PHE A 121 1.33 6.12 30.98
C PHE A 121 1.41 6.72 32.39
N LYS A 122 2.38 7.61 32.63
CA LYS A 122 2.53 8.31 33.92
C LYS A 122 1.28 9.09 34.32
N GLU A 123 0.70 9.85 33.40
CA GLU A 123 -0.51 10.66 33.65
C GLU A 123 -1.75 9.78 33.86
N SER A 124 -1.85 8.63 33.18
CA SER A 124 -2.94 7.68 33.39
C SER A 124 -2.85 6.89 34.70
N GLY A 125 -1.68 6.89 35.36
CA GLY A 125 -1.42 6.06 36.54
C GLY A 125 -1.29 4.56 36.23
N ILE A 126 -1.19 4.18 34.95
CA ILE A 126 -1.07 2.80 34.50
C ILE A 126 0.41 2.44 34.39
N ASP A 127 0.81 1.38 35.08
CA ASP A 127 2.14 0.81 34.97
C ASP A 127 2.25 -0.06 33.69
N PRO A 128 3.09 0.30 32.72
CA PRO A 128 3.32 -0.52 31.53
C PRO A 128 3.90 -1.90 31.85
N ASP A 129 4.70 -2.05 32.91
CA ASP A 129 5.36 -3.31 33.25
C ASP A 129 4.36 -4.38 33.72
N PHE A 130 3.19 -3.95 34.22
CA PHE A 130 2.06 -4.84 34.48
C PHE A 130 1.69 -5.65 33.23
N TYR A 131 1.71 -5.05 32.04
CA TYR A 131 1.37 -5.75 30.80
C TYR A 131 2.55 -6.54 30.20
N LEU A 132 3.78 -6.34 30.67
CA LEU A 132 4.98 -6.95 30.10
C LEU A 132 5.49 -8.14 30.93
N SER A 133 5.23 -8.12 32.23
CA SER A 133 5.54 -9.20 33.17
C SER A 133 4.93 -10.55 32.76
N GLY A 134 5.64 -11.62 33.11
CA GLY A 134 5.12 -12.97 33.01
C GLY A 134 3.87 -13.15 33.87
N LYS A 135 2.97 -14.03 33.42
CA LYS A 135 1.68 -14.28 34.06
C LYS A 135 1.56 -15.75 34.45
N GLU A 136 0.89 -16.00 35.57
CA GLU A 136 0.54 -17.35 35.96
C GLU A 136 -0.47 -17.95 34.97
N VAL A 137 -0.40 -19.27 34.80
CA VAL A 137 -1.28 -20.01 33.87
C VAL A 137 -2.75 -19.91 34.27
N GLN A 138 -3.06 -19.56 35.53
CA GLN A 138 -4.41 -19.35 36.04
C GLN A 138 -4.92 -17.91 35.82
N THR A 139 -4.07 -16.98 35.37
CA THR A 139 -4.44 -15.58 35.11
C THR A 139 -5.60 -15.51 34.11
N ILE A 140 -6.69 -14.86 34.48
CA ILE A 140 -7.82 -14.59 33.58
C ILE A 140 -7.49 -13.35 32.76
N PHE A 141 -7.53 -13.47 31.45
CA PHE A 141 -7.20 -12.39 30.52
C PHE A 141 -8.43 -11.69 29.97
N PRO A 142 -8.34 -10.37 29.69
CA PRO A 142 -9.46 -9.57 29.19
C PRO A 142 -9.97 -9.99 27.81
N TRP A 143 -9.13 -10.65 26.99
CA TRP A 143 -9.50 -11.15 25.66
C TRP A 143 -10.21 -12.51 25.67
N GLU A 144 -10.29 -13.20 26.82
CA GLU A 144 -10.99 -14.49 26.90
C GLU A 144 -12.50 -14.40 26.68
N ILE A 145 -13.05 -13.18 26.65
CA ILE A 145 -14.43 -12.93 26.21
C ILE A 145 -14.64 -13.21 24.71
N VAL A 146 -13.56 -13.31 23.93
CA VAL A 146 -13.59 -13.60 22.50
C VAL A 146 -13.32 -15.08 22.30
N ASP A 147 -14.34 -15.81 21.85
CA ASP A 147 -14.16 -17.20 21.45
C ASP A 147 -13.54 -17.27 20.05
N ILE A 148 -12.31 -17.77 19.97
CA ILE A 148 -11.59 -18.01 18.72
C ILE A 148 -11.61 -19.49 18.30
N GLY A 149 -12.39 -20.32 19.01
CA GLY A 149 -12.45 -21.77 18.84
C GLY A 149 -11.26 -22.53 19.42
N VAL A 150 -10.23 -21.87 19.94
CA VAL A 150 -9.08 -22.54 20.58
C VAL A 150 -9.26 -22.57 22.10
N LYS A 151 -9.27 -23.77 22.67
CA LYS A 151 -9.43 -24.01 24.11
C LYS A 151 -8.18 -23.57 24.89
N ARG A 152 -8.39 -23.01 26.08
CA ARG A 152 -7.31 -22.63 27.00
C ARG A 152 -6.37 -23.79 27.33
N ASP A 153 -6.93 -24.96 27.67
CA ASP A 153 -6.14 -26.16 28.02
C ASP A 153 -5.22 -26.60 26.88
N PHE A 154 -5.59 -26.33 25.64
CA PHE A 154 -4.72 -26.59 24.51
C PHE A 154 -3.51 -25.65 24.52
N LEU A 155 -3.73 -24.35 24.69
CA LEU A 155 -2.64 -23.37 24.76
C LEU A 155 -1.66 -23.67 25.90
N ILE A 156 -2.16 -24.18 27.04
CA ILE A 156 -1.32 -24.62 28.17
C ILE A 156 -0.45 -25.80 27.74
N ARG A 157 -1.04 -26.86 27.16
CA ARG A 157 -0.27 -28.03 26.68
C ARG A 157 0.77 -27.65 25.64
N GLU A 158 0.43 -26.75 24.71
CA GLU A 158 1.38 -26.30 23.69
C GLU A 158 2.51 -25.46 24.27
N LYS A 159 2.27 -24.72 25.35
CA LYS A 159 3.32 -24.02 26.09
C LYS A 159 4.30 -25.02 26.71
N ASP A 160 3.77 -26.04 27.39
CA ASP A 160 4.58 -27.06 28.06
C ASP A 160 5.42 -27.86 27.04
N LYS A 161 4.82 -28.28 25.93
CA LYS A 161 5.54 -28.90 24.80
C LYS A 161 6.65 -28.01 24.25
N SER A 162 6.40 -26.71 24.11
CA SER A 162 7.42 -25.78 23.64
C SER A 162 8.61 -25.67 24.58
N GLU A 163 8.43 -25.85 25.88
CA GLU A 163 9.51 -25.88 26.88
C GLU A 163 10.31 -27.19 26.80
N GLU A 164 9.65 -28.28 26.40
CA GLU A 164 10.26 -29.61 26.19
C GLU A 164 10.85 -29.81 24.78
N GLY A 165 10.61 -28.86 23.86
CA GLY A 165 11.06 -28.95 22.46
C GLY A 165 10.24 -29.94 21.63
N GLU A 166 9.06 -30.31 22.09
CA GLU A 166 8.15 -31.21 21.39
C GLU A 166 7.35 -30.50 20.31
N ILE A 167 7.12 -31.19 19.19
CA ILE A 167 6.39 -30.64 18.03
C ILE A 167 4.97 -31.22 18.03
N THR A 168 3.99 -30.36 17.77
CA THR A 168 2.61 -30.78 17.50
C THR A 168 2.46 -31.17 16.02
N PRO A 169 1.95 -32.37 15.72
CA PRO A 169 1.81 -32.86 14.34
C PRO A 169 0.77 -32.06 13.56
N ASP A 170 0.86 -32.13 12.23
CA ASP A 170 -0.07 -31.46 11.33
C ASP A 170 -1.50 -31.99 11.49
N CYS A 171 -2.46 -31.08 11.72
CA CYS A 171 -3.85 -31.44 11.91
C CYS A 171 -4.53 -31.97 10.63
N ARG A 172 -3.92 -31.83 9.46
CA ARG A 172 -4.41 -32.44 8.20
C ARG A 172 -4.17 -33.94 8.15
N GLU A 173 -3.10 -34.41 8.80
CA GLU A 173 -2.71 -35.81 8.80
C GLU A 173 -3.28 -36.54 10.03
N ASN A 174 -3.23 -35.90 11.20
CA ASN A 174 -3.66 -36.49 12.46
C ASN A 174 -4.29 -35.43 13.39
N CYS A 175 -5.55 -35.04 13.14
CA CYS A 175 -6.27 -34.19 14.09
C CYS A 175 -6.91 -34.98 15.22
N TYR A 176 -6.54 -34.65 16.46
CA TYR A 176 -7.12 -35.23 17.67
C TYR A 176 -8.18 -34.32 18.32
N ASN A 177 -8.64 -33.28 17.61
CA ASN A 177 -9.50 -32.22 18.15
C ASN A 177 -8.98 -31.59 19.45
N ALA A 178 -7.66 -31.58 19.65
CA ALA A 178 -7.05 -31.13 20.90
C ALA A 178 -7.19 -29.61 21.08
N CYS A 179 -7.26 -28.84 20.00
CA CYS A 179 -7.39 -27.38 20.03
C CYS A 179 -8.83 -26.90 20.23
N GLY A 180 -9.84 -27.68 19.80
CA GLY A 180 -11.25 -27.29 19.86
C GLY A 180 -11.77 -26.47 18.68
N SER A 181 -10.93 -26.13 17.69
CA SER A 181 -11.33 -25.25 16.57
C SER A 181 -12.27 -25.91 15.57
N CYS A 182 -12.39 -27.23 15.59
CA CYS A 182 -13.25 -28.00 14.71
C CYS A 182 -14.11 -28.93 15.55
N ASP A 183 -15.42 -28.99 15.28
CA ASP A 183 -16.30 -29.99 15.89
C ASP A 183 -16.41 -31.27 15.05
N PHE A 184 -15.83 -31.26 13.84
CA PHE A 184 -15.91 -32.32 12.82
C PHE A 184 -17.33 -32.65 12.35
N ASN A 185 -18.29 -31.81 12.70
CA ASN A 185 -19.69 -31.89 12.31
C ASN A 185 -20.04 -30.71 11.39
N GLU A 186 -20.17 -29.50 11.94
CA GLU A 186 -20.40 -28.27 11.18
C GLU A 186 -19.10 -27.64 10.71
N ILE A 187 -18.07 -27.67 11.55
CA ILE A 187 -16.74 -27.10 11.31
C ILE A 187 -15.74 -28.24 11.20
N LYS A 188 -15.28 -28.49 9.97
CA LYS A 188 -14.24 -29.47 9.68
C LYS A 188 -13.22 -28.90 8.70
N PRO A 189 -11.94 -29.30 8.78
CA PRO A 189 -10.97 -28.92 7.79
C PRO A 189 -11.41 -29.45 6.42
N VAL A 190 -11.64 -28.55 5.48
CA VAL A 190 -11.78 -28.91 4.06
C VAL A 190 -10.37 -28.98 3.51
N ILE A 191 -9.83 -30.18 3.48
CA ILE A 191 -8.63 -30.43 2.70
C ILE A 191 -9.08 -30.32 1.25
N GLN A 192 -8.69 -29.24 0.58
CA GLN A 192 -8.77 -29.20 -0.87
C GLN A 192 -7.93 -30.38 -1.36
N ALA A 193 -8.59 -31.47 -1.76
CA ALA A 193 -7.95 -32.46 -2.60
C ALA A 193 -7.26 -31.66 -3.70
N GLN A 194 -5.96 -31.89 -3.95
CA GLN A 194 -5.26 -31.27 -5.07
C GLN A 194 -6.22 -31.34 -6.25
N SER A 195 -6.81 -30.21 -6.59
CA SER A 195 -7.88 -30.22 -7.55
C SER A 195 -7.21 -30.62 -8.85
N GLU A 196 -7.70 -31.69 -9.47
CA GLU A 196 -7.52 -31.89 -10.91
C GLU A 196 -8.14 -30.76 -11.74
N ALA A 197 -8.60 -29.66 -11.12
CA ALA A 197 -8.43 -28.34 -11.72
C ALA A 197 -6.93 -28.09 -11.89
N GLY A 198 -6.33 -28.82 -12.83
CA GLY A 198 -5.14 -28.40 -13.49
C GLY A 198 -5.40 -26.96 -13.86
N ILE A 199 -4.49 -26.08 -13.44
CA ILE A 199 -4.36 -24.77 -14.06
C ILE A 199 -4.48 -25.07 -15.55
N ASP A 200 -5.53 -24.58 -16.20
CA ASP A 200 -5.62 -24.70 -17.64
C ASP A 200 -4.36 -24.00 -18.14
N VAL A 201 -3.33 -24.78 -18.49
CA VAL A 201 -2.06 -24.24 -18.94
C VAL A 201 -2.26 -23.46 -20.25
N GLY A 202 -3.40 -23.66 -20.93
CA GLY A 202 -3.90 -22.83 -22.02
C GLY A 202 -4.33 -21.42 -21.59
N PHE A 203 -4.79 -21.21 -20.35
CA PHE A 203 -5.23 -19.90 -19.84
C PHE A 203 -4.12 -18.84 -19.85
N LEU A 204 -2.85 -19.24 -19.75
CA LEU A 204 -1.68 -18.34 -19.86
C LEU A 204 -0.86 -18.60 -21.12
N SER A 205 -1.43 -19.26 -22.13
CA SER A 205 -0.71 -19.64 -23.35
C SER A 205 -0.10 -18.45 -24.09
N ASN A 206 -0.67 -17.24 -23.94
CA ASN A 206 -0.13 -16.01 -24.53
C ASN A 206 0.80 -15.25 -23.57
N VAL A 207 0.80 -15.57 -22.28
CA VAL A 207 1.55 -14.86 -21.25
C VAL A 207 2.94 -15.51 -21.09
N LYS A 208 3.94 -14.95 -21.78
CA LYS A 208 5.33 -15.42 -21.72
C LYS A 208 6.22 -14.40 -21.01
N ILE A 209 6.77 -14.80 -19.86
CA ILE A 209 7.60 -13.93 -19.00
C ILE A 209 8.84 -13.42 -19.76
N ASP A 210 9.49 -14.28 -20.55
CA ASP A 210 10.74 -13.95 -21.26
C ASP A 210 10.53 -13.46 -22.71
N SER A 211 9.36 -12.87 -23.00
CA SER A 211 9.07 -12.35 -24.34
C SER A 211 9.69 -10.98 -24.60
N GLU A 212 10.08 -10.73 -25.85
CA GLU A 212 10.44 -9.40 -26.34
C GLU A 212 9.20 -8.69 -26.90
N PRO A 213 9.14 -7.34 -26.84
CA PRO A 213 8.04 -6.60 -27.43
C PRO A 213 8.14 -6.58 -28.95
N ASP A 214 7.02 -6.79 -29.65
CA ASP A 214 6.86 -6.60 -31.10
C ASP A 214 6.08 -5.30 -31.41
N ALA A 215 5.15 -4.96 -30.52
CA ALA A 215 4.33 -3.77 -30.59
C ALA A 215 3.97 -3.29 -29.17
N PHE A 216 3.21 -2.19 -29.09
CA PHE A 216 2.52 -1.84 -27.87
C PHE A 216 1.06 -1.49 -28.18
N CYS A 217 0.18 -1.80 -27.25
CA CYS A 217 -1.20 -1.34 -27.30
C CYS A 217 -1.32 -0.07 -26.48
N ARG A 218 -1.90 0.98 -27.05
CA ARG A 218 -2.36 2.16 -26.33
C ARG A 218 -3.87 2.13 -26.25
N TRP A 219 -4.42 2.36 -25.07
CA TRP A 219 -5.86 2.43 -24.88
C TRP A 219 -6.27 3.67 -24.10
N ARG A 220 -7.49 4.13 -24.40
CA ARG A 220 -8.20 5.17 -23.67
C ARG A 220 -9.21 4.51 -22.75
N TYR A 221 -9.35 4.99 -21.53
CA TYR A 221 -10.30 4.45 -20.56
C TYR A 221 -10.99 5.53 -19.74
N CYS A 222 -12.13 5.18 -19.15
CA CYS A 222 -12.80 5.97 -18.12
C CYS A 222 -12.63 5.34 -16.73
N LYS A 223 -12.79 6.20 -15.73
CA LYS A 223 -12.85 5.90 -14.29
C LYS A 223 -13.85 6.86 -13.67
N ILE A 224 -15.05 6.37 -13.39
CA ILE A 224 -16.21 7.19 -12.98
C ILE A 224 -16.82 6.69 -11.68
N ASP A 225 -17.89 7.35 -11.24
CA ASP A 225 -18.69 6.99 -10.06
C ASP A 225 -17.85 6.84 -8.76
N ASP A 226 -18.05 5.75 -8.03
CA ASP A 226 -17.32 5.41 -6.80
C ASP A 226 -15.86 5.01 -7.07
N LYS A 227 -15.52 4.63 -8.31
CA LYS A 227 -14.15 4.24 -8.69
C LYS A 227 -13.19 5.42 -8.69
N LYS A 228 -13.68 6.66 -8.63
CA LYS A 228 -12.87 7.87 -8.43
C LYS A 228 -11.97 7.82 -7.18
N TYR A 229 -12.33 7.01 -6.17
CA TYR A 229 -11.56 6.84 -4.94
C TYR A 229 -10.42 5.81 -5.03
N ILE A 230 -10.30 5.06 -6.13
CA ILE A 230 -9.20 4.13 -6.37
C ILE A 230 -7.91 4.91 -6.62
N SER A 231 -6.82 4.55 -5.95
CA SER A 231 -5.52 5.21 -6.14
C SER A 231 -4.90 4.84 -7.50
N PRO A 232 -3.96 5.64 -8.03
CA PRO A 232 -3.27 5.28 -9.27
C PRO A 232 -2.55 3.92 -9.23
N VAL A 233 -2.01 3.54 -8.06
CA VAL A 233 -1.30 2.24 -7.89
C VAL A 233 -2.28 1.08 -7.94
N ASP A 234 -3.40 1.19 -7.23
CA ASP A 234 -4.44 0.16 -7.25
C ASP A 234 -5.07 0.02 -8.64
N LEU A 235 -5.19 1.14 -9.38
CA LEU A 235 -5.70 1.14 -10.75
C LEU A 235 -4.77 0.41 -11.71
N GLU A 236 -3.46 0.61 -11.59
CA GLU A 236 -2.45 -0.14 -12.35
C GLU A 236 -2.57 -1.64 -12.06
N GLU A 237 -2.73 -2.01 -10.78
CA GLU A 237 -2.92 -3.41 -10.37
C GLU A 237 -4.20 -4.03 -10.94
N ILE A 238 -5.30 -3.28 -10.99
CA ILE A 238 -6.55 -3.70 -11.65
C ILE A 238 -6.30 -4.00 -13.13
N PHE A 239 -5.62 -3.11 -13.86
CA PHE A 239 -5.32 -3.34 -15.27
C PHE A 239 -4.37 -4.52 -15.46
N VAL A 240 -3.32 -4.65 -14.64
CA VAL A 240 -2.40 -5.80 -14.67
C VAL A 240 -3.17 -7.12 -14.52
N LYS A 241 -4.06 -7.20 -13.53
CA LYS A 241 -4.91 -8.39 -13.33
C LYS A 241 -5.87 -8.62 -14.49
N ALA A 242 -6.48 -7.57 -15.03
CA ALA A 242 -7.40 -7.66 -16.17
C ALA A 242 -6.67 -8.15 -17.44
N LEU A 243 -5.47 -7.64 -17.72
CA LEU A 243 -4.65 -8.04 -18.87
C LEU A 243 -4.23 -9.52 -18.80
N ILE A 244 -3.86 -10.00 -17.61
CA ILE A 244 -3.52 -11.42 -17.38
C ILE A 244 -4.77 -12.29 -17.56
N ARG A 245 -5.90 -11.89 -16.97
CA ARG A 245 -7.17 -12.64 -17.06
C ARG A 245 -7.74 -12.67 -18.47
N ALA A 246 -7.48 -11.64 -19.27
CA ALA A 246 -7.80 -11.58 -20.69
C ALA A 246 -6.85 -12.43 -21.56
N ASN A 247 -5.87 -13.13 -20.97
CA ASN A 247 -4.84 -13.93 -21.65
C ASN A 247 -4.20 -13.19 -22.83
N LEU A 248 -3.87 -11.90 -22.62
CA LEU A 248 -3.25 -11.07 -23.64
C LEU A 248 -1.73 -11.31 -23.70
N PRO A 249 -1.09 -11.16 -24.87
CA PRO A 249 0.34 -11.42 -25.07
C PRO A 249 1.23 -10.31 -24.51
N VAL A 250 1.04 -9.94 -23.25
CA VAL A 250 1.77 -8.85 -22.57
C VAL A 250 3.21 -9.23 -22.24
N VAL A 251 4.09 -8.23 -22.25
CA VAL A 251 5.54 -8.39 -22.02
C VAL A 251 5.90 -8.03 -20.59
N PHE A 252 6.82 -8.78 -19.97
CA PHE A 252 7.29 -8.55 -18.61
C PHE A 252 8.67 -7.86 -18.55
N THR A 253 9.01 -7.31 -17.39
CA THR A 253 10.37 -6.88 -17.02
C THR A 253 11.24 -8.10 -16.75
N ARG A 254 12.57 -7.92 -16.86
CA ARG A 254 13.56 -8.96 -16.52
C ARG A 254 13.98 -8.84 -15.07
N GLY A 255 14.23 -9.96 -14.40
CA GLY A 255 14.77 -10.03 -13.04
C GLY A 255 14.01 -11.01 -12.14
N PHE A 256 14.33 -10.98 -10.84
CA PHE A 256 13.76 -11.90 -9.84
C PHE A 256 12.27 -11.68 -9.56
N ASN A 257 11.73 -10.49 -9.88
CA ASN A 257 10.31 -10.16 -9.75
C ASN A 257 9.82 -9.53 -11.06
N PRO A 258 9.37 -10.36 -12.03
CA PRO A 258 8.90 -9.86 -13.32
C PRO A 258 7.53 -9.18 -13.17
N HIS A 259 7.41 -7.97 -13.71
CA HIS A 259 6.18 -7.19 -13.77
C HIS A 259 5.82 -6.88 -15.21
N ILE A 260 4.54 -6.78 -15.55
CA ILE A 260 4.10 -6.36 -16.88
C ILE A 260 4.71 -4.98 -17.19
N LYS A 261 5.24 -4.79 -18.41
CA LYS A 261 5.67 -3.49 -18.92
C LYS A 261 4.46 -2.66 -19.36
N ILE A 262 3.65 -2.29 -18.37
CA ILE A 262 2.56 -1.33 -18.48
C ILE A 262 3.08 0.07 -18.14
N GLU A 263 2.53 1.08 -18.79
CA GLU A 263 2.83 2.47 -18.55
C GLU A 263 1.50 3.23 -18.44
N MET A 264 1.20 3.67 -17.22
CA MET A 264 0.04 4.51 -16.96
C MET A 264 0.38 5.95 -17.33
N GLY A 265 -0.56 6.66 -17.95
CA GLY A 265 -0.43 8.09 -18.21
C GLY A 265 -0.42 8.92 -16.92
N TRP A 266 -0.63 10.23 -17.06
CA TRP A 266 -0.62 11.15 -15.93
C TRP A 266 -1.68 10.85 -14.88
N ALA A 267 -1.22 10.56 -13.66
CA ALA A 267 -2.09 10.18 -12.55
C ALA A 267 -3.21 11.18 -12.26
N LEU A 268 -4.44 10.68 -12.21
CA LEU A 268 -5.61 11.40 -11.75
C LEU A 268 -5.61 11.48 -10.20
N PRO A 269 -5.87 12.65 -9.59
CA PRO A 269 -6.00 12.75 -8.14
C PRO A 269 -7.14 11.86 -7.59
N VAL A 270 -6.95 11.32 -6.38
CA VAL A 270 -8.01 10.54 -5.70
C VAL A 270 -9.23 11.43 -5.45
N GLY A 271 -10.41 10.90 -5.76
CA GLY A 271 -11.69 11.62 -5.66
C GLY A 271 -12.12 12.31 -6.96
N PHE A 272 -11.34 12.19 -8.05
CA PHE A 272 -11.65 12.78 -9.35
C PHE A 272 -12.05 11.68 -10.33
N SER A 273 -13.06 11.97 -11.15
CA SER A 273 -13.49 11.10 -12.23
C SER A 273 -12.83 11.52 -13.53
N SER A 274 -12.73 10.60 -14.49
CA SER A 274 -12.23 10.90 -15.83
C SER A 274 -12.90 10.01 -16.86
N ILE A 275 -13.23 10.57 -18.01
CA ILE A 275 -13.64 9.83 -19.22
C ILE A 275 -12.52 9.78 -20.28
N TYR A 276 -11.34 10.29 -19.93
CA TYR A 276 -10.21 10.43 -20.85
C TYR A 276 -8.88 10.23 -20.12
N GLU A 277 -8.61 8.98 -19.77
CA GLU A 277 -7.27 8.55 -19.35
C GLU A 277 -6.66 7.67 -20.43
N VAL A 278 -5.32 7.64 -20.50
CA VAL A 278 -4.59 6.88 -21.52
C VAL A 278 -3.50 6.06 -20.84
N ALA A 279 -3.33 4.82 -21.30
CA ALA A 279 -2.27 3.93 -20.84
C ALA A 279 -1.71 3.10 -22.01
N GLU A 280 -0.53 2.52 -21.80
CA GLU A 280 0.19 1.70 -22.77
C GLU A 280 0.65 0.39 -22.16
N VAL A 281 0.70 -0.67 -22.96
CA VAL A 281 1.29 -1.95 -22.57
C VAL A 281 2.05 -2.54 -23.74
N ASN A 282 3.26 -3.01 -23.50
CA ASN A 282 4.02 -3.73 -24.51
C ASN A 282 3.42 -5.13 -24.74
N ILE A 283 3.32 -5.54 -25.99
CA ILE A 283 2.81 -6.83 -26.42
C ILE A 283 3.84 -7.57 -27.29
N SER A 284 3.94 -8.89 -27.09
CA SER A 284 4.87 -9.77 -27.80
C SER A 284 4.32 -10.28 -29.14
N LYS A 285 3.02 -10.12 -29.37
CA LYS A 285 2.33 -10.47 -30.61
C LYS A 285 1.34 -9.36 -30.95
N LYS A 286 1.32 -8.93 -32.22
CA LYS A 286 0.30 -8.00 -32.72
C LYS A 286 -1.10 -8.62 -32.61
N ILE A 287 -2.00 -7.83 -32.04
CA ILE A 287 -3.44 -8.09 -31.91
C ILE A 287 -4.21 -6.89 -32.46
N GLU A 288 -5.51 -7.02 -32.64
CA GLU A 288 -6.36 -5.90 -32.99
C GLU A 288 -6.71 -5.06 -31.75
N GLY A 289 -6.79 -3.74 -31.91
CA GLY A 289 -7.20 -2.85 -30.82
C GLY A 289 -8.62 -3.15 -30.32
N ARG A 290 -9.53 -3.48 -31.23
CA ARG A 290 -10.90 -3.89 -30.87
C ARG A 290 -10.92 -5.15 -30.00
N TYR A 291 -10.15 -6.17 -30.38
CA TYR A 291 -9.99 -7.39 -29.59
C TYR A 291 -9.45 -7.09 -28.19
N PHE A 292 -8.39 -6.27 -28.09
CA PHE A 292 -7.87 -5.84 -26.78
C PHE A 292 -8.96 -5.19 -25.91
N MET A 293 -9.73 -4.27 -26.48
CA MET A 293 -10.78 -3.56 -25.75
C MET A 293 -11.88 -4.50 -25.25
N GLU A 294 -12.37 -5.40 -26.10
CA GLU A 294 -13.43 -6.35 -25.77
C GLU A 294 -12.99 -7.30 -24.65
N GLU A 295 -11.83 -7.94 -24.80
CA GLU A 295 -11.30 -8.90 -23.81
C GLU A 295 -10.99 -8.25 -22.46
N VAL A 296 -10.38 -7.05 -22.46
CA VAL A 296 -10.05 -6.35 -21.21
C VAL A 296 -11.32 -5.89 -20.50
N ASN A 297 -12.30 -5.35 -21.22
CA ASN A 297 -13.55 -4.89 -20.61
C ASN A 297 -14.34 -6.02 -19.93
N CYS A 298 -14.26 -7.26 -20.42
CA CYS A 298 -14.85 -8.42 -19.75
C CYS A 298 -14.22 -8.74 -18.39
N GLN A 299 -13.02 -8.22 -18.10
CA GLN A 299 -12.30 -8.48 -16.85
C GLN A 299 -12.30 -7.27 -15.89
N LEU A 300 -12.76 -6.10 -16.34
CA LEU A 300 -12.77 -4.88 -15.55
C LEU A 300 -14.01 -4.78 -14.66
N PRO A 301 -13.90 -4.15 -13.47
CA PRO A 301 -15.05 -3.86 -12.63
C PRO A 301 -15.87 -2.70 -13.19
N ASP A 302 -17.15 -2.62 -12.80
CA ASP A 302 -18.03 -1.51 -13.16
C ASP A 302 -17.43 -0.15 -12.77
N GLY A 303 -17.66 0.86 -13.62
CA GLY A 303 -17.10 2.21 -13.44
C GLY A 303 -15.67 2.38 -13.97
N ILE A 304 -15.02 1.32 -14.46
CA ILE A 304 -13.76 1.39 -15.23
C ILE A 304 -13.98 0.70 -16.57
N LYS A 305 -13.75 1.42 -17.68
CA LYS A 305 -13.98 0.85 -19.02
C LYS A 305 -12.96 1.35 -20.03
N VAL A 306 -12.40 0.44 -20.81
CA VAL A 306 -11.65 0.77 -22.03
C VAL A 306 -12.64 1.26 -23.09
N LEU A 307 -12.41 2.48 -23.56
CA LEU A 307 -13.26 3.18 -24.52
C LEU A 307 -12.76 3.02 -25.95
N ASP A 308 -11.43 3.04 -26.14
CA ASP A 308 -10.76 2.82 -27.42
C ASP A 308 -9.41 2.16 -27.19
N ALA A 309 -8.93 1.40 -28.18
CA ALA A 309 -7.58 0.86 -28.18
C ALA A 309 -7.00 0.77 -29.59
N LYS A 310 -5.69 1.00 -29.72
CA LYS A 310 -4.95 0.83 -30.95
C LYS A 310 -3.59 0.21 -30.70
N VAL A 311 -3.12 -0.60 -31.66
CA VAL A 311 -1.80 -1.22 -31.62
C VAL A 311 -0.85 -0.41 -32.49
N LEU A 312 0.31 -0.08 -31.92
CA LEU A 312 1.33 0.79 -32.47
C LEU A 312 2.67 0.05 -32.57
N SER A 313 3.46 0.37 -33.60
CA SER A 313 4.82 -0.14 -33.74
C SER A 313 5.74 0.44 -32.66
N LEU A 314 6.83 -0.25 -32.33
CA LEU A 314 7.81 0.23 -31.35
C LEU A 314 8.49 1.55 -31.73
N SER A 315 8.43 1.95 -33.01
CA SER A 315 8.91 3.22 -33.51
C SER A 315 7.96 4.39 -33.25
N ALA A 316 6.70 4.13 -32.91
CA ALA A 316 5.73 5.16 -32.55
C ALA A 316 6.15 5.86 -31.25
N LYS A 317 5.71 7.10 -31.07
CA LYS A 317 5.98 7.88 -29.85
C LYS A 317 5.24 7.25 -28.67
N LYS A 318 5.94 7.01 -27.57
CA LYS A 318 5.37 6.50 -26.30
C LYS A 318 4.94 7.64 -25.39
N LEU A 319 3.97 7.38 -24.50
CA LEU A 319 3.44 8.37 -23.56
C LEU A 319 4.56 9.06 -22.75
N GLY A 320 5.45 8.31 -22.10
CA GLY A 320 6.49 8.85 -21.23
C GLY A 320 7.60 9.63 -21.92
N LYS A 321 7.65 9.60 -23.26
CA LYS A 321 8.62 10.39 -24.05
C LYS A 321 8.06 11.73 -24.51
N VAL A 322 6.77 11.99 -24.35
CA VAL A 322 6.12 13.18 -24.92
C VAL A 322 5.63 14.08 -23.81
N GLY A 323 6.55 14.95 -23.38
CA GLY A 323 6.22 16.18 -22.70
C GLY A 323 6.19 16.08 -21.19
N ARG A 324 6.93 16.99 -20.53
CA ARG A 324 6.75 17.32 -19.12
C ARG A 324 5.48 18.16 -18.88
N GLU A 325 4.69 18.38 -19.93
CA GLU A 325 3.53 19.26 -19.97
C GLU A 325 2.40 18.63 -20.81
N GLN A 326 1.15 18.84 -20.38
CA GLN A 326 -0.07 18.47 -21.09
C GLN A 326 -1.14 19.56 -20.91
N ILE A 327 -2.15 19.57 -21.76
CA ILE A 327 -3.37 20.36 -21.59
C ILE A 327 -4.45 19.41 -21.06
N ILE A 328 -5.11 19.81 -19.98
CA ILE A 328 -6.25 19.08 -19.40
C ILE A 328 -7.48 19.95 -19.53
N THR A 329 -8.54 19.38 -20.09
CA THR A 329 -9.88 19.95 -20.02
C THR A 329 -10.68 19.15 -18.99
N PHE A 330 -11.23 19.85 -17.99
CA PHE A 330 -12.04 19.23 -16.95
C PHE A 330 -13.23 20.12 -16.58
N SER A 331 -14.27 19.53 -16.02
CA SER A 331 -15.44 20.23 -15.51
C SER A 331 -15.73 19.85 -14.06
N PHE A 332 -16.42 20.71 -13.32
CA PHE A 332 -16.93 20.41 -11.97
C PHE A 332 -18.22 21.16 -11.69
N ASP A 333 -19.01 20.67 -10.73
CA ASP A 333 -20.30 21.26 -10.36
C ASP A 333 -20.11 22.69 -9.84
N ASN A 334 -20.84 23.62 -10.45
CA ASN A 334 -20.87 25.00 -10.03
C ASN A 334 -21.77 25.15 -8.79
N SER A 335 -21.18 25.65 -7.71
CA SER A 335 -21.88 25.95 -6.46
C SER A 335 -21.90 27.45 -6.13
N LEU A 336 -21.36 28.30 -7.01
CA LEU A 336 -21.14 29.73 -6.77
C LEU A 336 -21.72 30.59 -7.90
N SER A 337 -22.03 31.85 -7.57
CA SER A 337 -22.40 32.84 -8.60
C SER A 337 -21.17 33.29 -9.40
N GLU A 338 -21.40 33.73 -10.63
CA GLU A 338 -20.34 34.22 -11.52
C GLU A 338 -19.54 35.37 -10.91
N ASP A 339 -20.18 36.31 -10.21
CA ASP A 339 -19.50 37.42 -9.52
C ASP A 339 -18.49 36.93 -8.47
N VAL A 340 -18.83 35.87 -7.73
CA VAL A 340 -17.94 35.29 -6.72
C VAL A 340 -16.75 34.62 -7.39
N ILE A 341 -16.98 33.89 -8.49
CA ILE A 341 -15.93 33.26 -9.28
C ILE A 341 -14.98 34.33 -9.84
N LEU A 342 -15.50 35.37 -10.48
CA LEU A 342 -14.70 36.48 -11.01
C LEU A 342 -13.91 37.20 -9.93
N LYS A 343 -14.48 37.38 -8.73
CA LYS A 343 -13.77 37.94 -7.57
C LYS A 343 -12.62 37.04 -7.13
N ASN A 344 -12.82 35.73 -7.06
CA ASN A 344 -11.79 34.77 -6.69
C ASN A 344 -10.67 34.73 -7.74
N LEU A 345 -11.03 34.77 -9.02
CA LEU A 345 -10.09 34.79 -10.15
C LEU A 345 -9.18 36.01 -10.16
N LYS A 346 -9.60 37.16 -9.62
CA LYS A 346 -8.69 38.32 -9.46
C LYS A 346 -7.52 38.06 -8.50
N GLN A 347 -7.59 37.03 -7.65
CA GLN A 347 -6.58 36.72 -6.65
C GLN A 347 -5.64 35.57 -7.04
N VAL A 348 -5.86 34.92 -8.19
CA VAL A 348 -5.11 33.70 -8.60
C VAL A 348 -3.64 33.93 -8.94
N ALA A 349 -3.24 35.18 -9.21
CA ALA A 349 -1.86 35.54 -9.50
C ALA A 349 -0.91 35.33 -8.29
N ASN A 350 -1.44 35.34 -7.07
CA ASN A 350 -0.68 35.18 -5.83
C ASN A 350 -1.08 33.91 -5.06
N PHE A 351 -1.51 32.85 -5.76
CA PHE A 351 -2.01 31.64 -5.11
C PHE A 351 -0.90 30.94 -4.30
N LYS A 352 -1.13 30.76 -3.00
CA LYS A 352 -0.21 30.06 -2.11
C LYS A 352 -0.48 28.55 -2.16
N LYS A 353 0.42 27.82 -2.78
CA LYS A 353 0.42 26.35 -2.80
C LYS A 353 1.23 25.81 -1.63
N VAL A 354 0.56 25.11 -0.72
CA VAL A 354 1.22 24.40 0.38
C VAL A 354 1.67 23.02 -0.10
N THR A 355 2.94 22.70 0.09
CA THR A 355 3.52 21.38 -0.19
C THR A 355 4.19 20.83 1.06
N PHE A 356 4.56 19.54 1.06
CA PHE A 356 5.35 18.96 2.15
C PHE A 356 6.71 19.64 2.35
N LYS A 357 7.25 20.28 1.30
CA LYS A 357 8.51 21.03 1.32
C LYS A 357 8.34 22.51 1.70
N GLY A 358 7.13 22.93 2.09
CA GLY A 358 6.80 24.31 2.45
C GLY A 358 5.82 24.98 1.49
N GLU A 359 5.58 26.27 1.72
CA GLU A 359 4.69 27.11 0.91
C GLU A 359 5.42 27.66 -0.33
N LYS A 360 4.76 27.58 -1.49
CA LYS A 360 5.23 28.16 -2.74
C LYS A 360 4.13 29.03 -3.34
N VAL A 361 4.44 30.27 -3.67
CA VAL A 361 3.53 31.13 -4.43
C VAL A 361 3.60 30.75 -5.91
N ILE A 362 2.45 30.55 -6.53
CA ILE A 362 2.32 30.28 -7.96
C ILE A 362 1.23 31.18 -8.56
N ASP A 363 1.46 31.68 -9.76
CA ASP A 363 0.42 32.35 -10.54
C ASP A 363 -0.38 31.31 -11.31
N LEU A 364 -1.56 30.95 -10.81
CA LEU A 364 -2.44 29.97 -11.46
C LEU A 364 -3.06 30.51 -12.76
N GLY A 365 -3.20 31.83 -12.91
CA GLY A 365 -3.75 32.46 -14.11
C GLY A 365 -2.90 32.15 -15.34
N SER A 366 -1.58 32.09 -15.18
CA SER A 366 -0.64 31.75 -16.26
C SER A 366 -0.80 30.32 -16.83
N PHE A 367 -1.52 29.44 -16.14
CA PHE A 367 -1.76 28.06 -16.57
C PHE A 367 -3.14 27.87 -17.21
N ILE A 368 -4.10 28.73 -16.90
CA ILE A 368 -5.48 28.61 -17.41
C ILE A 368 -5.49 29.13 -18.85
N LEU A 369 -5.95 28.29 -19.78
CA LEU A 369 -6.07 28.66 -21.19
C LEU A 369 -7.43 29.29 -21.45
N GLU A 370 -8.49 28.64 -20.96
CA GLU A 370 -9.86 29.10 -21.08
C GLU A 370 -10.73 28.47 -19.99
N TRP A 371 -11.84 29.13 -19.69
CA TRP A 371 -12.89 28.59 -18.85
C TRP A 371 -14.24 29.18 -19.25
N LYS A 372 -15.30 28.45 -18.96
CA LYS A 372 -16.69 28.87 -19.16
C LYS A 372 -17.62 28.18 -18.18
N ILE A 373 -18.78 28.78 -17.95
CA ILE A 373 -19.89 28.15 -17.24
C ILE A 373 -20.79 27.52 -18.30
N GLU A 374 -20.98 26.20 -18.21
CA GLU A 374 -21.90 25.44 -19.04
C GLU A 374 -22.98 24.84 -18.13
N GLU A 375 -24.21 25.32 -18.27
CA GLU A 375 -25.33 24.95 -17.39
C GLU A 375 -24.96 25.19 -15.90
N ASN A 376 -24.85 24.11 -15.13
CA ASN A 376 -24.48 24.12 -13.72
C ASN A 376 -23.05 23.60 -13.49
N ARG A 377 -22.17 23.61 -14.50
CA ARG A 377 -20.77 23.18 -14.37
C ARG A 377 -19.81 24.26 -14.85
N ILE A 378 -18.65 24.34 -14.20
CA ILE A 378 -17.53 25.16 -14.66
C ILE A 378 -16.59 24.25 -15.44
N LYS A 379 -16.38 24.56 -16.73
CA LYS A 379 -15.45 23.86 -17.61
C LYS A 379 -14.18 24.70 -17.76
N ILE A 380 -13.02 24.06 -17.61
CA ILE A 380 -11.71 24.71 -17.61
C ILE A 380 -10.75 23.88 -18.44
N SER A 381 -10.00 24.55 -19.30
CA SER A 381 -8.81 23.99 -19.96
C SER A 381 -7.56 24.69 -19.45
N TYR A 382 -6.57 23.92 -19.02
CA TYR A 382 -5.34 24.46 -18.44
C TYR A 382 -4.11 23.61 -18.77
N VAL A 383 -2.93 24.22 -18.71
CA VAL A 383 -1.65 23.54 -18.90
C VAL A 383 -1.18 22.94 -17.58
N GLN A 384 -1.06 21.62 -17.52
CA GLN A 384 -0.40 20.92 -16.42
C GLN A 384 1.06 20.66 -16.77
N LYS A 385 1.97 21.02 -15.87
CA LYS A 385 3.40 20.70 -15.95
C LYS A 385 3.95 20.23 -14.61
N GLU A 386 5.09 19.55 -14.64
CA GLU A 386 5.78 19.11 -13.43
C GLU A 386 6.05 20.30 -12.48
N GLY A 387 5.64 20.17 -11.21
CA GLY A 387 5.75 21.24 -10.22
C GLY A 387 4.85 22.47 -10.43
N GLY A 388 3.94 22.43 -11.42
CA GLY A 388 2.99 23.48 -11.76
C GLY A 388 1.62 23.33 -11.08
N ALA A 389 0.57 23.84 -11.73
CA ALA A 389 -0.82 23.77 -11.28
C ALA A 389 -1.38 22.34 -11.37
N ARG A 390 -2.19 21.95 -10.36
CA ARG A 390 -2.98 20.72 -10.36
C ARG A 390 -4.47 21.07 -10.42
N ILE A 391 -5.29 20.10 -10.84
CA ILE A 391 -6.75 20.28 -10.95
C ILE A 391 -7.34 20.81 -9.62
N GLN A 392 -6.94 20.24 -8.48
CA GLN A 392 -7.40 20.70 -7.16
C GLN A 392 -6.94 22.13 -6.81
N ASP A 393 -5.77 22.56 -7.31
CA ASP A 393 -5.27 23.92 -7.09
C ASP A 393 -6.14 24.91 -7.88
N ILE A 394 -6.54 24.54 -9.11
CA ILE A 394 -7.46 25.33 -9.94
C ILE A 394 -8.86 25.40 -9.33
N ILE A 395 -9.43 24.27 -8.89
CA ILE A 395 -10.75 24.28 -8.23
C ILE A 395 -10.72 25.15 -6.97
N GLN A 396 -9.66 25.05 -6.16
CA GLN A 396 -9.49 25.89 -4.99
C GLN A 396 -9.42 27.38 -5.36
N ALA A 397 -8.74 27.73 -6.45
CA ALA A 397 -8.69 29.10 -6.95
C ALA A 397 -10.06 29.63 -7.37
N PHE A 398 -10.89 28.82 -8.02
CA PHE A 398 -12.23 29.23 -8.46
C PHE A 398 -13.23 29.31 -7.30
N THR A 399 -13.11 28.42 -6.32
CA THR A 399 -14.17 28.20 -5.31
C THR A 399 -13.80 28.62 -3.89
N GLY A 400 -12.51 28.79 -3.60
CA GLY A 400 -11.98 28.91 -2.23
C GLY A 400 -12.01 27.59 -1.43
N TYR A 401 -12.47 26.49 -2.02
CA TYR A 401 -12.58 25.21 -1.33
C TYR A 401 -11.24 24.50 -1.26
N ASN A 402 -10.90 23.97 -0.09
CA ASN A 402 -9.72 23.12 0.05
C ASN A 402 -9.87 21.81 -0.75
N VAL A 403 -8.76 21.08 -0.89
CA VAL A 403 -8.70 19.83 -1.68
C VAL A 403 -9.76 18.81 -1.28
N ARG A 404 -10.11 18.69 0.01
CA ARG A 404 -11.13 17.74 0.48
C ARG A 404 -12.53 18.12 0.00
N LYS A 405 -12.85 19.42 0.02
CA LYS A 405 -14.13 19.94 -0.48
C LYS A 405 -14.20 19.95 -2.01
N ALA A 406 -13.07 20.12 -2.70
CA ALA A 406 -13.01 20.07 -4.16
C ALA A 406 -13.52 18.74 -4.74
N VAL A 407 -13.27 17.62 -4.05
CA VAL A 407 -13.76 16.27 -4.43
C VAL A 407 -15.30 16.19 -4.43
N LEU A 408 -15.98 17.00 -3.61
CA LEU A 408 -17.44 17.02 -3.52
C LEU A 408 -18.10 17.71 -4.70
N LEU A 409 -17.34 18.46 -5.51
CA LEU A 409 -17.85 19.14 -6.70
C LEU A 409 -17.85 18.24 -7.95
N ASN A 410 -17.73 16.92 -7.78
CA ASN A 410 -17.72 15.92 -8.85
C ASN A 410 -16.84 16.32 -10.06
N PRO A 411 -15.54 16.58 -9.83
CA PRO A 411 -14.65 16.97 -10.90
C PRO A 411 -14.47 15.81 -11.89
N LEU A 412 -14.60 16.12 -13.17
CA LEU A 412 -14.56 15.20 -14.29
C LEU A 412 -13.53 15.67 -15.31
N VAL A 413 -12.48 14.88 -15.54
CA VAL A 413 -11.55 15.10 -16.64
C VAL A 413 -12.18 14.57 -17.93
N GLU A 414 -12.25 15.43 -18.94
CA GLU A 414 -12.96 15.17 -20.20
C GLU A 414 -12.00 14.95 -21.36
N GLU A 415 -10.87 15.66 -21.37
CA GLU A 415 -9.88 15.58 -22.45
C GLU A 415 -8.46 15.77 -21.92
N ARG A 416 -7.51 15.12 -22.58
CA ARG A 416 -6.09 15.33 -22.36
C ARG A 416 -5.37 15.45 -23.70
N GLU A 417 -4.60 16.52 -23.85
CA GLU A 417 -3.85 16.83 -25.08
C GLU A 417 -2.39 17.18 -24.76
N VAL A 418 -1.53 17.08 -25.76
CA VAL A 418 -0.15 17.55 -25.73
C VAL A 418 0.11 18.48 -26.92
N ILE A 419 1.07 19.38 -26.76
CA ILE A 419 1.51 20.24 -27.87
C ILE A 419 2.70 19.57 -28.56
N VAL A 420 2.52 19.16 -29.81
CA VAL A 420 3.56 18.60 -30.66
C VAL A 420 3.65 19.45 -31.92
N ASN A 421 4.85 19.96 -32.24
CA ASN A 421 5.08 20.81 -33.42
C ASN A 421 4.07 21.97 -33.52
N LYS A 422 3.77 22.63 -32.39
CA LYS A 422 2.80 23.74 -32.25
C LYS A 422 1.33 23.37 -32.56
N LYS A 423 0.99 22.08 -32.63
CA LYS A 423 -0.39 21.61 -32.75
C LYS A 423 -0.80 20.87 -31.49
N ARG A 424 -2.07 21.04 -31.08
CA ARG A 424 -2.68 20.20 -30.03
C ARG A 424 -3.01 18.84 -30.63
N ILE A 425 -2.60 17.79 -29.94
CA ILE A 425 -2.86 16.40 -30.31
C ILE A 425 -3.35 15.70 -29.05
N SER A 426 -4.41 14.89 -29.16
CA SER A 426 -4.89 14.11 -28.02
C SER A 426 -3.80 13.14 -27.54
N LEU A 427 -3.73 12.84 -26.24
CA LEU A 427 -2.76 11.86 -25.73
C LEU A 427 -2.92 10.48 -26.39
N PHE A 428 -4.15 10.14 -26.78
CA PHE A 428 -4.42 8.89 -27.49
C PHE A 428 -3.81 8.92 -28.89
N ASP A 429 -3.90 10.04 -29.61
CA ASP A 429 -3.47 10.21 -31.02
C ASP A 429 -1.98 10.48 -31.22
N LEU A 430 -1.26 10.75 -30.14
CA LEU A 430 0.18 11.00 -30.13
C LEU A 430 1.02 9.95 -30.87
#